data_AF-A0A0D2EQY9-F1
#
_entry.id   AF-A0A0D2EQY9-F1
#
_cell.length_a   1.000
_cell.length_b   1.000
_cell.length_c   1.000
_cell.angle_alpha   90.00
_cell.angle_beta   90.00
_cell.angle_gamma   90.00
#
_symmetry.space_group_name_H-M   'P 1'
#
loop_
_entity.id
_entity.type
_entity.pdbx_description
1 polymer ?
#
loop_
_entity_poly.entity_id
_entity_poly.type
_entity_poly.pdbx_seq_one_letter_code
_entity_poly.pdbx_strand_id
1 'polypeptide(L)'
;MGGPPSTTSITHLNLMIFIRTLCGSVAQQSRPSILLTCPRSSAKSKRTFHNFRPFGVNETSAADPVKDGTPQKTELSAKEEVSSSHKKPLRSHRKNTFNPYSSEGREKIKNLLSQLRPAVERAQHRAANVSENDAGPQGPSPLPRTPILRRTGPKYMGPKRRPTWPELDALKHNVWAQMLAAPVRACQGSGARLPSPFHTDLGFVEKPEKEQVYVSPIYLADLAALEKKMAREVYEEDWRRVRDDKRAAQERRARGEETQSIPSGRTNKVKELPRSRILSDMNLFRLLTLSFMERSKRRGSKEIVTKPGHVMRLVPTPVREAMSKAQHYALNKRMVDIATGVCSDDDSPKLHEHYLKQLQWQEDVHERIARIMRKRILLALRALAEQAVDDFRNAKEVKVLALPTNTDTDKADSAARRPECPSGSILLHIGGGDTSSLVSSIAASADTPSGSPGLDGGSPSLPSNPLLPPMVSLDGTHRIPVFPLTRMLASHDADSPELSALADLVAKHTVLQHPNSQTEQSDHFLLVRPGVGPPKAVVEEVWQLWRYLGGSNMGLVSDPEMEQKLVLEAEQHRETGRQNARGQEDVGAAAAVNTTFTVPRS
;
A
#
# COMPACT_ATOMS: atom_id res chain seq x y z
N MET A 1 -9.53 7.18 -50.65
CA MET A 1 -8.78 6.52 -49.55
C MET A 1 -9.66 6.54 -48.32
N GLY A 2 -10.35 5.43 -48.02
CA GLY A 2 -11.12 5.26 -46.79
C GLY A 2 -10.42 4.20 -45.94
N GLY A 3 -9.87 4.61 -44.80
CA GLY A 3 -9.29 3.68 -43.83
C GLY A 3 -10.41 2.90 -43.10
N PRO A 4 -10.18 1.62 -42.74
CA PRO A 4 -11.19 0.84 -42.05
C PRO A 4 -11.47 1.41 -40.65
N PRO A 5 -12.74 1.42 -40.18
CA PRO A 5 -13.07 1.86 -38.84
C PRO A 5 -12.44 0.91 -37.80
N SER A 6 -11.79 1.48 -36.79
CA SER A 6 -11.15 0.75 -35.70
C SER A 6 -12.18 -0.05 -34.89
N THR A 7 -12.12 -1.37 -35.03
CA THR A 7 -12.95 -2.35 -34.31
C THR A 7 -12.73 -2.34 -32.78
N THR A 8 -11.70 -1.64 -32.29
CA THR A 8 -11.36 -1.49 -30.87
C THR A 8 -12.36 -0.64 -30.07
N SER A 9 -13.18 0.19 -30.73
CA SER A 9 -14.17 1.03 -30.02
C SER A 9 -15.39 0.21 -29.53
N ILE A 10 -15.74 -0.88 -30.23
CA ILE A 10 -16.95 -1.66 -29.98
C ILE A 10 -16.78 -2.61 -28.79
N THR A 11 -15.60 -3.19 -28.59
CA THR A 11 -15.29 -4.05 -27.44
C THR A 11 -15.29 -3.25 -26.12
N HIS A 12 -14.80 -2.01 -26.16
CA HIS A 12 -14.81 -1.07 -25.02
C HIS A 12 -16.24 -0.67 -24.60
N LEU A 13 -17.12 -0.40 -25.57
CA LEU A 13 -18.53 -0.07 -25.29
C LEU A 13 -19.27 -1.27 -24.66
N ASN A 14 -19.00 -2.49 -25.12
CA ASN A 14 -19.64 -3.70 -24.62
C ASN A 14 -19.17 -4.09 -23.20
N LEU A 15 -17.88 -3.90 -22.88
CA LEU A 15 -17.35 -4.09 -21.52
C LEU A 15 -17.96 -3.08 -20.53
N MET A 16 -18.07 -1.82 -20.93
CA MET A 16 -18.71 -0.77 -20.15
C MET A 16 -20.21 -1.02 -19.95
N ILE A 17 -20.94 -1.49 -20.98
CA ILE A 17 -22.36 -1.89 -20.88
C ILE A 17 -22.52 -3.11 -19.96
N PHE A 18 -21.60 -4.07 -19.99
CA PHE A 18 -21.64 -5.27 -19.15
C PHE A 18 -21.44 -4.95 -17.66
N ILE A 19 -20.41 -4.18 -17.31
CA ILE A 19 -20.16 -3.72 -15.92
C ILE A 19 -21.33 -2.82 -15.45
N ARG A 20 -21.84 -1.95 -16.34
CA ARG A 20 -23.02 -1.09 -16.09
C ARG A 20 -24.27 -1.88 -15.73
N THR A 21 -24.51 -3.02 -16.40
CA THR A 21 -25.70 -3.86 -16.18
C THR A 21 -25.59 -4.66 -14.88
N LEU A 22 -24.39 -5.11 -14.51
CA LEU A 22 -24.14 -5.87 -13.28
C LEU A 22 -24.23 -5.00 -12.01
N CYS A 23 -23.68 -3.77 -12.03
CA CYS A 23 -23.68 -2.90 -10.86
C CYS A 23 -25.04 -2.16 -10.66
N GLY A 24 -25.82 -1.95 -11.72
CA GLY A 24 -27.17 -1.37 -11.63
C GLY A 24 -28.17 -2.26 -10.88
N SER A 25 -28.08 -3.59 -11.08
CA SER A 25 -28.98 -4.58 -10.46
C SER A 25 -28.85 -4.66 -8.93
N VAL A 26 -27.67 -4.34 -8.37
CA VAL A 26 -27.43 -4.36 -6.92
C VAL A 26 -27.86 -3.05 -6.25
N ALA A 27 -27.84 -1.92 -6.97
CA ALA A 27 -28.20 -0.60 -6.44
C ALA A 27 -29.71 -0.30 -6.48
N GLN A 28 -30.48 -1.02 -7.30
CA GLN A 28 -31.93 -0.83 -7.45
C GLN A 28 -32.81 -1.64 -6.49
N GLN A 29 -32.23 -2.36 -5.51
CA GLN A 29 -32.99 -2.77 -4.33
C GLN A 29 -33.10 -1.62 -3.34
N SER A 30 -33.82 -0.56 -3.73
CA SER A 30 -34.58 0.24 -2.77
C SER A 30 -35.58 -0.70 -2.11
N ARG A 31 -35.24 -1.18 -0.91
CA ARG A 31 -36.13 -1.99 -0.10
C ARG A 31 -37.42 -1.18 0.15
N PRO A 32 -38.62 -1.65 -0.20
CA PRO A 32 -39.79 -1.26 0.55
C PRO A 32 -39.63 -1.86 1.96
N SER A 33 -39.68 -1.00 2.97
CA SER A 33 -39.66 -1.37 4.38
C SER A 33 -40.95 -2.13 4.71
N ILE A 34 -41.01 -3.43 4.39
CA ILE A 34 -42.07 -4.32 4.86
C ILE A 34 -41.45 -5.20 5.95
N LEU A 35 -41.68 -4.82 7.20
CA LEU A 35 -41.36 -5.61 8.39
C LEU A 35 -42.39 -6.76 8.50
N LEU A 36 -42.06 -7.94 7.98
CA LEU A 36 -42.76 -9.18 8.28
C LEU A 36 -41.88 -10.04 9.20
N THR A 37 -42.21 -10.01 10.49
CA THR A 37 -41.65 -10.92 11.50
C THR A 37 -42.37 -12.25 11.46
N CYS A 38 -41.68 -13.32 11.03
CA CYS A 38 -42.09 -14.70 11.31
C CYS A 38 -41.38 -15.21 12.58
N PRO A 39 -42.07 -15.94 13.48
CA PRO A 39 -41.43 -16.53 14.66
C PRO A 39 -40.61 -17.76 14.23
N ARG A 40 -39.30 -17.73 14.46
CA ARG A 40 -38.43 -18.91 14.28
C ARG A 40 -38.27 -19.63 15.62
N SER A 41 -38.83 -20.83 15.69
CA SER A 41 -38.58 -21.82 16.75
C SER A 41 -37.08 -22.14 16.84
N SER A 42 -36.58 -22.22 18.07
CA SER A 42 -35.19 -22.49 18.42
C SER A 42 -34.76 -23.91 18.06
N ALA A 43 -34.11 -24.09 16.91
CA ALA A 43 -33.25 -25.24 16.65
C ALA A 43 -31.80 -24.85 16.92
N LYS A 44 -31.20 -25.46 17.94
CA LYS A 44 -29.80 -25.28 18.35
C LYS A 44 -28.86 -25.75 17.22
N SER A 45 -28.35 -24.84 16.41
CA SER A 45 -27.23 -25.10 15.50
C SER A 45 -25.92 -24.73 16.19
N LYS A 46 -25.20 -25.74 16.67
CA LYS A 46 -23.80 -25.59 17.09
C LYS A 46 -22.95 -25.35 15.83
N ARG A 47 -22.69 -24.08 15.49
CA ARG A 47 -21.59 -23.73 14.57
C ARG A 47 -20.33 -23.54 15.38
N THR A 48 -19.54 -24.60 15.46
CA THR A 48 -18.15 -24.56 15.87
C THR A 48 -17.38 -23.79 14.80
N PHE A 49 -16.80 -22.64 15.15
CA PHE A 49 -15.77 -22.02 14.33
C PHE A 49 -14.54 -22.92 14.41
N HIS A 50 -14.26 -23.66 13.34
CA HIS A 50 -12.97 -24.33 13.23
C HIS A 50 -11.90 -23.28 12.97
N ASN A 51 -10.94 -23.21 13.89
CA ASN A 51 -9.71 -22.46 13.73
C ASN A 51 -9.03 -22.86 12.41
N PHE A 52 -8.72 -21.85 11.61
CA PHE A 52 -7.98 -21.96 10.36
C PHE A 52 -6.59 -22.54 10.66
N ARG A 53 -6.31 -23.77 10.20
CA ARG A 53 -4.93 -24.28 10.08
C ARG A 53 -4.36 -23.78 8.74
N PRO A 54 -3.16 -23.19 8.68
CA PRO A 54 -2.50 -22.93 7.41
C PRO A 54 -2.07 -24.26 6.79
N PHE A 55 -2.38 -24.44 5.51
CA PHE A 55 -2.03 -25.65 4.76
C PHE A 55 -0.52 -25.75 4.58
N GLY A 56 0.05 -26.87 5.03
CA GLY A 56 1.40 -27.31 4.67
C GLY A 56 1.42 -27.72 3.19
N VAL A 57 2.49 -27.31 2.51
CA VAL A 57 2.82 -27.69 1.14
C VAL A 57 3.29 -29.15 1.17
N ASN A 58 2.57 -30.04 0.50
CA ASN A 58 3.09 -31.37 0.17
C ASN A 58 3.85 -31.25 -1.15
N GLU A 59 5.18 -31.16 -1.07
CA GLU A 59 6.07 -31.45 -2.19
C GLU A 59 6.26 -32.97 -2.26
N THR A 60 5.64 -33.60 -3.26
CA THR A 60 6.02 -34.93 -3.72
C THR A 60 6.16 -34.89 -5.23
N SER A 61 7.40 -34.82 -5.69
CA SER A 61 7.80 -35.08 -7.08
C SER A 61 9.20 -35.71 -7.02
N ALA A 62 9.21 -37.03 -6.82
CA ALA A 62 10.41 -37.84 -6.99
C ALA A 62 10.76 -37.94 -8.48
N ALA A 63 12.06 -38.00 -8.74
CA ALA A 63 12.68 -38.08 -10.05
C ALA A 63 12.55 -39.48 -10.67
N ASP A 64 12.41 -39.54 -12.00
CA ASP A 64 12.70 -40.71 -12.82
C ASP A 64 14.04 -40.51 -13.54
N PRO A 65 14.95 -41.51 -13.53
CA PRO A 65 16.01 -41.58 -14.52
C PRO A 65 15.63 -42.56 -15.64
N VAL A 66 15.87 -42.07 -16.85
CA VAL A 66 15.94 -42.79 -18.13
C VAL A 66 17.01 -43.89 -18.07
N LYS A 67 16.69 -45.09 -18.57
CA LYS A 67 17.67 -46.00 -19.19
C LYS A 67 17.04 -46.94 -20.22
N ASP A 68 17.72 -47.02 -21.35
CA ASP A 68 17.45 -47.78 -22.57
C ASP A 68 17.55 -49.32 -22.42
N GLY A 69 16.88 -50.03 -23.33
CA GLY A 69 17.59 -51.02 -24.14
C GLY A 69 17.20 -52.52 -24.07
N THR A 70 16.28 -52.90 -24.97
CA THR A 70 16.26 -54.15 -25.81
C THR A 70 15.96 -55.55 -25.20
N PRO A 71 15.44 -56.49 -26.03
CA PRO A 71 14.48 -57.51 -25.62
C PRO A 71 15.06 -58.93 -25.60
N GLN A 72 14.39 -59.84 -24.90
CA GLN A 72 14.38 -61.25 -25.27
C GLN A 72 13.13 -61.97 -24.76
N LYS A 73 12.91 -63.10 -25.42
CA LYS A 73 11.68 -63.83 -25.66
C LYS A 73 11.59 -65.04 -24.71
N THR A 74 10.40 -65.63 -24.63
CA THR A 74 10.12 -67.07 -24.43
C THR A 74 9.76 -67.56 -23.02
N GLU A 75 8.48 -67.96 -22.93
CA GLU A 75 7.91 -69.18 -22.32
C GLU A 75 7.69 -69.36 -20.80
N LEU A 76 6.39 -69.61 -20.53
CA LEU A 76 5.79 -70.67 -19.71
C LEU A 76 6.13 -70.76 -18.21
N SER A 77 5.11 -70.50 -17.38
CA SER A 77 4.34 -71.55 -16.67
C SER A 77 3.92 -71.14 -15.26
N ALA A 78 2.77 -71.68 -14.86
CA ALA A 78 2.30 -71.95 -13.50
C ALA A 78 1.83 -70.79 -12.61
N LYS A 79 0.49 -70.73 -12.50
CA LYS A 79 -0.29 -70.84 -11.26
C LYS A 79 0.42 -70.38 -9.97
N GLU A 80 -0.11 -69.34 -9.35
CA GLU A 80 -0.60 -69.47 -7.96
C GLU A 80 -1.61 -68.39 -7.60
N GLU A 81 -2.72 -68.87 -7.03
CA GLU A 81 -3.82 -68.11 -6.49
C GLU A 81 -3.40 -67.46 -5.17
N VAL A 82 -3.50 -66.13 -5.06
CA VAL A 82 -3.61 -65.47 -3.75
C VAL A 82 -4.74 -64.45 -3.81
N SER A 83 -5.86 -64.87 -3.21
CA SER A 83 -7.08 -64.13 -3.00
C SER A 83 -6.89 -63.01 -1.96
N SER A 84 -6.47 -61.82 -2.43
CA SER A 84 -6.50 -60.60 -1.62
C SER A 84 -7.89 -59.96 -1.66
N SER A 85 -8.69 -60.28 -0.63
CA SER A 85 -10.02 -59.75 -0.39
C SER A 85 -9.99 -58.29 0.09
N HIS A 86 -9.80 -57.34 -0.85
CA HIS A 86 -10.02 -55.93 -0.58
C HIS A 86 -11.52 -55.62 -0.52
N LYS A 87 -12.02 -55.49 0.72
CA LYS A 87 -13.37 -55.03 1.06
C LYS A 87 -13.61 -53.65 0.43
N LYS A 88 -14.39 -53.61 -0.66
CA LYS A 88 -14.91 -52.37 -1.24
C LYS A 88 -15.76 -51.68 -0.17
N PRO A 89 -15.47 -50.42 0.21
CA PRO A 89 -16.33 -49.69 1.12
C PRO A 89 -17.71 -49.56 0.48
N LEU A 90 -18.76 -49.92 1.21
CA LEU A 90 -20.14 -49.70 0.79
C LEU A 90 -20.27 -48.24 0.38
N ARG A 91 -20.44 -48.00 -0.92
CA ARG A 91 -20.86 -46.72 -1.47
C ARG A 91 -22.17 -46.37 -0.78
N SER A 92 -22.11 -45.44 0.18
CA SER A 92 -23.29 -44.82 0.74
C SER A 92 -24.14 -44.38 -0.44
N HIS A 93 -25.37 -44.88 -0.56
CA HIS A 93 -26.35 -44.37 -1.50
C HIS A 93 -26.45 -42.86 -1.28
N ARG A 94 -25.72 -42.07 -2.08
CA ARG A 94 -25.92 -40.64 -2.19
C ARG A 94 -27.31 -40.51 -2.76
N LYS A 95 -28.28 -40.30 -1.86
CA LYS A 95 -29.65 -39.91 -2.19
C LYS A 95 -29.55 -38.87 -3.30
N ASN A 96 -30.16 -39.17 -4.45
CA ASN A 96 -30.18 -38.32 -5.65
C ASN A 96 -30.21 -36.85 -5.22
N THR A 97 -29.07 -36.18 -5.38
CA THR A 97 -28.96 -34.76 -5.06
C THR A 97 -29.92 -34.04 -5.97
N PHE A 98 -30.91 -33.37 -5.38
CA PHE A 98 -31.96 -32.65 -6.08
C PHE A 98 -31.35 -31.74 -7.16
N ASN A 99 -31.56 -32.10 -8.43
CA ASN A 99 -31.13 -31.31 -9.57
C ASN A 99 -32.32 -30.47 -10.05
N PRO A 100 -32.34 -29.15 -9.87
CA PRO A 100 -33.46 -28.30 -10.26
C PRO A 100 -33.71 -28.27 -11.78
N TYR A 101 -32.75 -28.73 -12.59
CA TYR A 101 -32.83 -28.71 -14.04
C TYR A 101 -33.33 -30.02 -14.67
N SER A 102 -33.35 -31.14 -13.92
CA SER A 102 -33.93 -32.40 -14.40
C SER A 102 -35.46 -32.29 -14.49
N SER A 103 -36.09 -33.12 -15.32
CA SER A 103 -37.56 -33.17 -15.43
C SER A 103 -38.22 -33.39 -14.07
N GLU A 104 -37.70 -34.34 -13.29
CA GLU A 104 -38.17 -34.63 -11.92
C GLU A 104 -37.97 -33.43 -10.96
N GLY A 105 -36.86 -32.70 -11.08
CA GLY A 105 -36.60 -31.49 -10.29
C GLY A 105 -37.59 -30.36 -10.59
N ARG A 106 -37.92 -30.17 -11.88
CA ARG A 106 -38.91 -29.17 -12.33
C ARG A 106 -40.31 -29.48 -11.82
N GLU A 107 -40.71 -30.75 -11.83
CA GLU A 107 -42.01 -31.17 -11.26
C GLU A 107 -42.09 -30.96 -9.75
N LYS A 108 -41.02 -31.30 -9.02
CA LYS A 108 -40.94 -31.03 -7.57
C LYS A 108 -41.04 -29.54 -7.25
N ILE A 109 -40.46 -28.65 -8.07
CA ILE A 109 -40.60 -27.19 -7.90
C ILE A 109 -42.03 -26.75 -8.18
N LYS A 110 -42.68 -27.26 -9.24
CA LYS A 110 -44.08 -26.97 -9.54
C LYS A 110 -45.01 -27.38 -8.39
N ASN A 111 -44.78 -28.55 -7.80
CA ASN A 111 -45.53 -29.04 -6.64
C ASN A 111 -45.27 -28.18 -5.38
N LEU A 112 -44.05 -27.70 -5.17
CA LEU A 112 -43.76 -26.76 -4.07
C LEU A 112 -44.46 -25.42 -4.25
N LEU A 113 -44.53 -24.90 -5.48
CA LEU A 113 -45.22 -23.64 -5.79
C LEU A 113 -46.74 -23.76 -5.61
N SER A 114 -47.34 -24.89 -5.99
CA SER A 114 -48.77 -25.13 -5.74
C SER A 114 -49.08 -25.24 -4.25
N GLN A 115 -48.18 -25.83 -3.44
CA GLN A 115 -48.31 -25.87 -1.98
C GLN A 115 -48.09 -24.51 -1.30
N LEU A 116 -47.23 -23.64 -1.84
CA LEU A 116 -46.93 -22.33 -1.26
C LEU A 116 -48.02 -21.27 -1.50
N ARG A 117 -48.75 -21.34 -2.63
CA ARG A 117 -49.85 -20.40 -2.93
C ARG A 117 -50.84 -20.20 -1.77
N PRO A 118 -51.45 -21.25 -1.18
CA PRO A 118 -52.40 -21.07 -0.08
C PRO A 118 -51.76 -20.59 1.23
N ALA A 119 -50.44 -20.69 1.40
CA ALA A 119 -49.74 -20.12 2.56
C ALA A 119 -49.49 -18.62 2.38
N VAL A 120 -49.18 -18.19 1.15
CA VAL A 120 -49.00 -16.77 0.81
C VAL A 120 -50.32 -16.02 0.89
N GLU A 121 -51.41 -16.58 0.37
CA GLU A 121 -52.76 -16.00 0.48
C GLU A 121 -53.17 -15.83 1.96
N ARG A 122 -52.92 -16.84 2.82
CA ARG A 122 -53.17 -16.73 4.26
C ARG A 122 -52.35 -15.63 4.94
N ALA A 123 -51.09 -15.43 4.54
CA ALA A 123 -50.25 -14.37 5.07
C ALA A 123 -50.72 -12.97 4.63
N GLN A 124 -51.17 -12.84 3.38
CA GLN A 124 -51.74 -11.59 2.86
C GLN A 124 -53.07 -11.24 3.53
N HIS A 125 -53.97 -12.22 3.73
CA HIS A 125 -55.20 -12.01 4.49
C HIS A 125 -54.94 -11.64 5.95
N ARG A 126 -53.90 -12.19 6.58
CA ARG A 126 -53.51 -11.81 7.95
C ARG A 126 -52.95 -10.39 8.03
N ALA A 127 -52.28 -9.90 6.99
CA ALA A 127 -51.80 -8.51 6.92
C ALA A 127 -52.95 -7.52 6.66
N ALA A 128 -53.95 -7.92 5.87
CA ALA A 128 -55.13 -7.08 5.57
C ALA A 128 -56.12 -6.98 6.75
N ASN A 129 -56.17 -7.99 7.63
CA ASN A 129 -57.08 -8.01 8.80
C ASN A 129 -56.48 -7.39 10.07
N VAL A 130 -55.30 -6.78 10.02
CA VAL A 130 -54.83 -5.88 11.10
C VAL A 130 -55.52 -4.53 10.90
N SER A 131 -56.80 -4.48 11.28
CA SER A 131 -57.67 -3.32 11.20
C SER A 131 -57.31 -2.27 12.26
N GLU A 132 -57.43 -1.00 11.87
CA GLU A 132 -56.98 0.28 12.46
C GLU A 132 -57.42 0.62 13.90
N ASN A 133 -57.95 -0.30 14.70
CA ASN A 133 -58.59 0.03 15.97
C ASN A 133 -57.75 -0.19 17.24
N ASP A 134 -56.43 -0.36 17.12
CA ASP A 134 -55.54 -0.43 18.31
C ASP A 134 -54.38 0.56 18.20
N ALA A 135 -54.73 1.84 18.06
CA ALA A 135 -53.82 2.99 18.10
C ALA A 135 -53.46 3.39 19.55
N GLY A 136 -53.06 2.42 20.37
CA GLY A 136 -52.32 2.71 21.59
C GLY A 136 -50.85 3.03 21.26
N PRO A 137 -50.22 4.06 21.84
CA PRO A 137 -48.82 4.39 21.59
C PRO A 137 -47.93 3.34 22.28
N GLN A 138 -47.80 2.17 21.66
CA GLN A 138 -46.75 1.23 22.02
C GLN A 138 -45.43 1.85 21.57
N GLY A 139 -44.77 2.51 22.53
CA GLY A 139 -43.39 2.97 22.38
C GLY A 139 -42.52 1.82 21.87
N PRO A 140 -41.46 2.13 21.09
CA PRO A 140 -40.65 1.12 20.41
C PRO A 140 -40.20 0.05 21.42
N SER A 141 -40.60 -1.20 21.17
CA SER A 141 -40.27 -2.32 22.05
C SER A 141 -38.75 -2.28 22.33
N PRO A 142 -38.31 -2.24 23.60
CA PRO A 142 -36.91 -2.09 23.91
C PRO A 142 -36.16 -3.28 23.34
N LEU A 143 -35.35 -3.02 22.32
CA LEU A 143 -34.50 -4.03 21.70
C LEU A 143 -33.73 -4.76 22.82
N PRO A 144 -33.62 -6.10 22.76
CA PRO A 144 -32.93 -6.86 23.78
C PRO A 144 -31.50 -6.33 23.94
N ARG A 145 -31.22 -5.71 25.09
CA ARG A 145 -29.91 -5.16 25.42
C ARG A 145 -28.90 -6.31 25.44
N THR A 146 -27.78 -6.12 24.74
CA THR A 146 -26.72 -7.13 24.69
C THR A 146 -26.15 -7.39 26.09
N PRO A 147 -25.61 -8.59 26.37
CA PRO A 147 -25.02 -8.92 27.67
C PRO A 147 -23.87 -7.98 28.08
N ILE A 148 -23.18 -7.38 27.10
CA ILE A 148 -22.13 -6.38 27.31
C ILE A 148 -22.73 -5.10 27.90
N LEU A 149 -23.80 -4.58 27.30
CA LEU A 149 -24.54 -3.41 27.81
C LEU A 149 -25.15 -3.64 29.20
N ARG A 150 -25.46 -4.90 29.56
CA ARG A 150 -25.90 -5.26 30.92
C ARG A 150 -24.74 -5.22 31.92
N ARG A 151 -23.54 -5.65 31.53
CA ARG A 151 -22.35 -5.64 32.41
C ARG A 151 -21.76 -4.24 32.58
N THR A 152 -21.73 -3.43 31.53
CA THR A 152 -21.22 -2.05 31.56
C THR A 152 -22.34 -1.05 31.84
N GLY A 153 -23.22 -1.35 32.79
CA GLY A 153 -24.41 -0.55 33.07
C GLY A 153 -24.14 0.97 33.13
N PRO A 154 -25.17 1.81 32.92
CA PRO A 154 -25.03 3.27 32.77
C PRO A 154 -24.32 3.99 33.92
N LYS A 155 -24.08 3.32 35.05
CA LYS A 155 -23.32 3.84 36.20
C LYS A 155 -21.83 4.12 35.90
N TYR A 156 -21.22 3.47 34.90
CA TYR A 156 -19.79 3.67 34.58
C TYR A 156 -19.52 4.48 33.31
N MET A 157 -20.58 4.90 32.61
CA MET A 157 -20.48 5.74 31.41
C MET A 157 -21.19 7.06 31.72
N GLY A 158 -20.56 7.87 32.58
CA GLY A 158 -20.99 9.25 32.76
C GLY A 158 -21.10 9.96 31.40
N PRO A 159 -22.02 10.93 31.24
CA PRO A 159 -22.15 11.65 29.99
C PRO A 159 -20.80 12.23 29.62
N LYS A 160 -20.25 11.80 28.47
CA LYS A 160 -18.97 12.33 27.97
C LYS A 160 -19.11 13.84 27.89
N ARG A 161 -18.23 14.57 28.60
CA ARG A 161 -18.20 16.04 28.56
C ARG A 161 -18.14 16.47 27.10
N ARG A 162 -19.01 17.40 26.70
CA ARG A 162 -18.88 18.00 25.37
C ARG A 162 -17.56 18.79 25.35
N PRO A 163 -16.73 18.65 24.30
CA PRO A 163 -15.50 19.41 24.18
C PRO A 163 -15.82 20.91 24.15
N THR A 164 -14.95 21.72 24.74
CA THR A 164 -15.11 23.18 24.73
C THR A 164 -14.71 23.75 23.36
N TRP A 165 -15.19 24.93 23.00
CA TRP A 165 -14.80 25.61 21.76
C TRP A 165 -13.27 25.78 21.57
N PRO A 166 -12.48 26.20 22.57
CA PRO A 166 -11.03 26.27 22.41
C PRO A 166 -10.37 24.89 22.22
N GLU A 167 -10.92 23.82 22.81
CA GLU A 167 -10.44 22.45 22.54
C GLU A 167 -10.73 22.02 21.10
N LEU A 168 -11.92 22.34 20.60
CA LEU A 168 -12.27 22.08 19.20
C LEU A 168 -11.39 22.86 18.24
N ASP A 169 -11.04 24.11 18.56
CA ASP A 169 -10.17 24.93 17.70
C ASP A 169 -8.72 24.45 17.69
N ALA A 170 -8.18 24.03 18.85
CA ALA A 170 -6.87 23.38 18.93
C ALA A 170 -6.84 22.05 18.14
N LEU A 171 -7.91 21.25 18.22
CA LEU A 171 -8.04 20.00 17.47
C LEU A 171 -8.26 20.23 15.97
N LYS A 172 -8.90 21.35 15.59
CA LYS A 172 -9.15 21.71 14.19
C LYS A 172 -7.86 21.94 13.42
N HIS A 173 -6.79 22.40 14.06
CA HIS A 173 -5.50 22.62 13.39
C HIS A 173 -4.53 21.45 13.55
N ASN A 174 -4.86 20.47 14.39
CA ASN A 174 -4.03 19.28 14.60
C ASN A 174 -4.37 18.19 13.57
N VAL A 175 -3.44 17.94 12.64
CA VAL A 175 -3.60 16.94 11.57
C VAL A 175 -3.88 15.54 12.14
N TRP A 176 -3.23 15.14 13.22
CA TRP A 176 -3.46 13.84 13.86
C TRP A 176 -4.87 13.74 14.44
N ALA A 177 -5.36 14.80 15.07
CA ALA A 177 -6.73 14.84 15.59
C ALA A 177 -7.75 14.72 14.46
N GLN A 178 -7.56 15.45 13.35
CA GLN A 178 -8.41 15.31 12.17
C GLN A 178 -8.39 13.89 11.60
N MET A 179 -7.19 13.30 11.49
CA MET A 179 -7.04 11.94 10.97
C MET A 179 -7.72 10.90 11.87
N LEU A 180 -7.57 11.01 13.19
CA LEU A 180 -8.17 10.09 14.16
C LEU A 180 -9.68 10.28 14.31
N ALA A 181 -10.19 11.51 14.13
CA ALA A 181 -11.62 11.80 14.17
C ALA A 181 -12.37 11.31 12.92
N ALA A 182 -11.64 11.02 11.83
CA ALA A 182 -12.23 10.49 10.61
C ALA A 182 -12.91 9.13 10.86
N PRO A 183 -13.95 8.78 10.08
CA PRO A 183 -14.71 7.56 10.31
C PRO A 183 -13.83 6.32 10.21
N VAL A 184 -13.90 5.48 11.24
CA VAL A 184 -13.19 4.20 11.28
C VAL A 184 -13.82 3.23 10.29
N ARG A 185 -13.00 2.67 9.40
CA ARG A 185 -13.37 1.70 8.37
C ARG A 185 -12.50 0.44 8.52
N ALA A 186 -13.04 -0.70 8.08
CA ALA A 186 -12.23 -1.92 8.01
C ALA A 186 -11.30 -1.84 6.79
N CYS A 187 -10.00 -1.98 7.04
CA CYS A 187 -8.98 -2.26 6.05
C CYS A 187 -9.27 -3.64 5.46
N GLN A 188 -9.33 -3.72 4.14
CA GLN A 188 -9.75 -4.92 3.46
C GLN A 188 -8.63 -5.96 3.34
N GLY A 189 -7.38 -5.50 3.31
CA GLY A 189 -6.21 -6.39 3.27
C GLY A 189 -5.89 -7.01 4.63
N SER A 190 -5.88 -6.20 5.70
CA SER A 190 -5.48 -6.66 7.04
C SER A 190 -6.64 -7.01 7.97
N GLY A 191 -7.88 -6.61 7.64
CA GLY A 191 -9.02 -6.70 8.54
C GLY A 191 -8.99 -5.70 9.72
N ALA A 192 -7.90 -4.96 9.88
CA ALA A 192 -7.76 -3.93 10.92
C ALA A 192 -8.79 -2.81 10.71
N ARG A 193 -9.25 -2.17 11.78
CA ARG A 193 -10.20 -1.05 11.71
C ARG A 193 -9.47 0.24 12.00
N LEU A 194 -9.31 1.09 10.99
CA LEU A 194 -8.54 2.33 11.09
C LEU A 194 -9.34 3.53 10.56
N PRO A 195 -9.03 4.76 10.99
CA PRO A 195 -9.64 5.95 10.40
C PRO A 195 -9.35 6.07 8.90
N SER A 196 -10.28 6.66 8.14
CA SER A 196 -10.20 6.75 6.67
C SER A 196 -8.87 7.30 6.11
N PRO A 197 -8.21 8.32 6.71
CA PRO A 197 -6.96 8.89 6.19
C PRO A 197 -5.75 7.96 6.29
N PHE A 198 -5.83 6.90 7.09
CA PHE A 198 -4.80 5.86 7.15
C PHE A 198 -4.98 4.79 6.07
N HIS A 199 -5.97 4.94 5.19
CA HIS A 199 -6.19 4.04 4.08
C HIS A 199 -5.79 4.70 2.76
N THR A 200 -5.02 3.97 1.97
CA THR A 200 -4.87 4.16 0.53
C THR A 200 -5.95 3.37 -0.20
N ASP A 201 -6.70 4.05 -1.06
CA ASP A 201 -7.59 3.41 -2.01
C ASP A 201 -6.75 2.86 -3.19
N LEU A 202 -6.85 1.55 -3.42
CA LEU A 202 -6.38 0.85 -4.59
C LEU A 202 -7.53 0.71 -5.59
N GLY A 203 -7.21 0.91 -6.86
CA GLY A 203 -8.10 0.73 -7.99
C GLY A 203 -7.51 -0.23 -9.01
N PHE A 204 -8.37 -0.68 -9.91
CA PHE A 204 -7.97 -1.39 -11.12
C PHE A 204 -7.58 -0.38 -12.17
N VAL A 205 -6.37 -0.51 -12.71
CA VAL A 205 -5.79 0.41 -13.69
C VAL A 205 -5.38 -0.42 -14.90
N GLU A 206 -5.94 -0.11 -16.06
CA GLU A 206 -5.59 -0.76 -17.30
C GLU A 206 -4.44 0.00 -17.96
N LYS A 207 -3.36 -0.71 -18.33
CA LYS A 207 -2.29 -0.10 -19.10
C LYS A 207 -2.64 -0.21 -20.59
N PRO A 208 -2.79 0.92 -21.32
CA PRO A 208 -3.30 0.91 -22.69
C PRO A 208 -2.38 0.15 -23.67
N GLU A 209 -1.08 0.06 -23.37
CA GLU A 209 -0.09 -0.60 -24.24
C GLU A 209 -0.14 -2.13 -24.19
N LYS A 210 -0.55 -2.72 -23.05
CA LYS A 210 -0.41 -4.15 -22.78
C LYS A 210 -1.74 -4.87 -22.51
N GLU A 211 -2.86 -4.14 -22.47
CA GLU A 211 -4.19 -4.65 -22.04
C GLU A 211 -4.14 -5.39 -20.69
N GLN A 212 -3.13 -5.08 -19.85
CA GLN A 212 -2.95 -5.68 -18.55
C GLN A 212 -3.63 -4.80 -17.49
N VAL A 213 -4.39 -5.45 -16.61
CA VAL A 213 -5.06 -4.80 -15.49
C VAL A 213 -4.23 -4.97 -14.23
N TYR A 214 -3.77 -3.84 -13.70
CA TYR A 214 -2.99 -3.78 -12.47
C TYR A 214 -3.85 -3.33 -11.31
N VAL A 215 -3.45 -3.75 -10.11
CA VAL A 215 -3.95 -3.14 -8.86
C VAL A 215 -2.92 -2.11 -8.41
N SER A 216 -3.32 -0.85 -8.34
CA SER A 216 -2.43 0.26 -7.96
C SER A 216 -3.19 1.29 -7.13
N PRO A 217 -2.52 2.04 -6.22
CA PRO A 217 -3.14 3.20 -5.58
C PRO A 217 -3.75 4.13 -6.62
N ILE A 218 -5.01 4.51 -6.44
CA ILE A 218 -5.77 5.29 -7.44
C ILE A 218 -5.07 6.60 -7.77
N TYR A 219 -4.48 7.22 -6.75
CA TYR A 219 -3.73 8.47 -6.90
C TYR A 219 -2.42 8.28 -7.68
N LEU A 220 -1.85 7.07 -7.70
CA LEU A 220 -0.63 6.72 -8.44
C LEU A 220 -0.92 6.10 -9.82
N ALA A 221 -2.19 5.76 -10.09
CA ALA A 221 -2.61 5.15 -11.35
C ALA A 221 -2.34 6.06 -12.55
N ASP A 222 -2.68 7.33 -12.42
CA ASP A 222 -2.46 8.37 -13.42
C ASP A 222 -1.33 9.28 -12.96
N LEU A 223 -0.11 8.82 -13.18
CA LEU A 223 1.10 9.55 -12.80
C LEU A 223 1.22 10.89 -13.52
N ALA A 224 0.77 10.98 -14.77
CA ALA A 224 0.82 12.22 -15.52
C ALA A 224 -0.15 13.24 -14.94
N ALA A 225 -1.36 12.82 -14.57
CA ALA A 225 -2.31 13.68 -13.87
C ALA A 225 -1.83 14.03 -12.47
N LEU A 226 -1.25 13.08 -11.72
CA LEU A 226 -0.70 13.35 -10.40
C LEU A 226 0.47 14.32 -10.49
N GLU A 227 1.41 14.12 -11.41
CA GLU A 227 2.53 15.03 -11.68
C GLU A 227 2.02 16.41 -12.07
N LYS A 228 1.04 16.49 -12.97
CA LYS A 228 0.41 17.76 -13.35
C LYS A 228 -0.34 18.43 -12.20
N LYS A 229 -0.97 17.64 -11.31
CA LYS A 229 -1.66 18.14 -10.12
C LYS A 229 -0.66 18.61 -9.08
N MET A 230 0.38 17.85 -8.79
CA MET A 230 1.43 18.22 -7.85
C MET A 230 2.23 19.42 -8.33
N ALA A 231 2.57 19.48 -9.63
CA ALA A 231 3.13 20.69 -10.22
C ALA A 231 2.17 21.87 -9.98
N ARG A 232 0.87 21.69 -10.23
CA ARG A 232 -0.12 22.71 -9.88
C ARG A 232 -0.15 23.03 -8.39
N GLU A 233 -0.15 22.09 -7.46
CA GLU A 233 -0.20 22.38 -6.01
C GLU A 233 1.07 23.12 -5.54
N VAL A 234 2.26 22.68 -5.97
CA VAL A 234 3.51 23.38 -5.64
C VAL A 234 3.52 24.81 -6.21
N TYR A 235 2.94 25.04 -7.39
CA TYR A 235 2.86 26.37 -8.01
C TYR A 235 1.68 27.23 -7.54
N GLU A 236 0.50 26.64 -7.31
CA GLU A 236 -0.78 27.30 -7.01
C GLU A 236 -1.01 27.45 -5.51
N GLU A 237 -0.65 26.45 -4.68
CA GLU A 237 -1.06 26.41 -3.27
C GLU A 237 -0.08 27.10 -2.31
N ASP A 238 1.23 27.10 -2.57
CA ASP A 238 2.20 27.63 -1.59
C ASP A 238 2.82 28.99 -1.94
N TRP A 239 2.77 29.42 -3.22
CA TRP A 239 3.61 30.54 -3.66
C TRP A 239 2.88 31.75 -4.16
N ARG A 240 2.03 31.56 -5.17
CA ARG A 240 1.19 32.65 -5.65
C ARG A 240 0.06 32.90 -4.69
N ARG A 241 -0.63 31.86 -4.18
CA ARG A 241 -1.65 32.06 -3.14
C ARG A 241 -1.09 32.68 -1.87
N VAL A 242 -0.01 32.21 -1.25
CA VAL A 242 0.47 32.87 -0.02
C VAL A 242 0.94 34.31 -0.28
N ARG A 243 1.55 34.59 -1.44
CA ARG A 243 1.98 35.96 -1.81
C ARG A 243 0.80 36.86 -2.16
N ASP A 244 -0.13 36.37 -2.97
CA ASP A 244 -1.33 37.07 -3.44
C ASP A 244 -2.38 37.16 -2.34
N ASP A 245 -2.54 36.16 -1.47
CA ASP A 245 -3.37 36.19 -0.27
C ASP A 245 -2.74 37.08 0.78
N LYS A 246 -1.41 37.14 0.92
CA LYS A 246 -0.77 38.11 1.83
C LYS A 246 -0.90 39.52 1.28
N ARG A 247 -0.71 39.73 -0.02
CA ARG A 247 -0.95 41.02 -0.71
C ARG A 247 -2.44 41.40 -0.62
N ALA A 248 -3.35 40.49 -0.94
CA ALA A 248 -4.79 40.69 -0.90
C ALA A 248 -5.30 40.84 0.54
N ALA A 249 -4.71 40.16 1.53
CA ALA A 249 -5.04 40.38 2.94
C ALA A 249 -4.54 41.75 3.41
N GLN A 250 -3.39 42.21 2.91
CA GLN A 250 -2.88 43.55 3.20
C GLN A 250 -3.73 44.63 2.52
N GLU A 251 -4.18 44.39 1.29
CA GLU A 251 -5.14 45.26 0.57
C GLU A 251 -6.53 45.22 1.19
N ARG A 252 -7.04 44.07 1.63
CA ARG A 252 -8.31 43.95 2.36
C ARG A 252 -8.26 44.62 3.72
N ARG A 253 -7.14 44.54 4.43
CA ARG A 253 -6.91 45.33 5.66
C ARG A 253 -6.87 46.82 5.37
N ALA A 254 -6.31 47.24 4.23
CA ALA A 254 -6.35 48.63 3.80
C ALA A 254 -7.77 49.08 3.40
N ARG A 255 -8.63 48.15 2.95
CA ARG A 255 -10.02 48.44 2.52
C ARG A 255 -11.10 48.20 3.59
N GLY A 256 -10.77 47.54 4.71
CA GLY A 256 -11.71 47.28 5.80
C GLY A 256 -12.81 46.26 5.50
N GLU A 257 -12.67 45.40 4.49
CA GLU A 257 -13.72 44.45 4.08
C GLU A 257 -13.62 43.10 4.81
N GLU A 258 -14.63 42.78 5.62
CA GLU A 258 -14.81 41.48 6.27
C GLU A 258 -15.25 40.38 5.29
N THR A 259 -14.70 39.18 5.48
CA THR A 259 -14.67 38.11 4.49
C THR A 259 -15.92 37.22 4.56
N GLN A 260 -16.75 37.23 3.51
CA GLN A 260 -17.83 36.24 3.32
C GLN A 260 -17.28 34.93 2.71
N SER A 261 -17.83 33.81 3.19
CA SER A 261 -17.36 32.44 2.95
C SER A 261 -17.51 31.96 1.49
N ILE A 262 -16.49 31.22 1.02
CA ILE A 262 -16.40 30.63 -0.33
C ILE A 262 -17.42 29.49 -0.52
N PRO A 263 -18.15 29.43 -1.65
CA PRO A 263 -19.08 28.34 -1.96
C PRO A 263 -18.32 27.05 -2.35
N SER A 264 -18.66 25.95 -1.64
CA SER A 264 -18.18 24.61 -1.94
C SER A 264 -18.77 24.08 -3.25
N GLY A 265 -17.91 23.84 -4.24
CA GLY A 265 -18.29 23.39 -5.58
C GLY A 265 -18.88 21.97 -5.59
N ARG A 266 -20.01 21.81 -6.29
CA ARG A 266 -20.67 20.54 -6.59
C ARG A 266 -19.76 19.65 -7.45
N THR A 267 -19.34 18.51 -6.93
CA THR A 267 -18.59 17.49 -7.68
C THR A 267 -19.56 16.57 -8.44
N ASN A 268 -19.29 16.38 -9.73
CA ASN A 268 -20.03 15.45 -10.58
C ASN A 268 -19.83 14.02 -10.05
N LYS A 269 -20.93 13.29 -9.82
CA LYS A 269 -20.91 11.91 -9.34
C LYS A 269 -20.41 10.97 -10.45
N VAL A 270 -19.09 10.90 -10.61
CA VAL A 270 -18.44 9.85 -11.39
C VAL A 270 -18.71 8.53 -10.67
N LYS A 271 -19.28 7.54 -11.38
CA LYS A 271 -19.59 6.22 -10.80
C LYS A 271 -18.29 5.52 -10.43
N GLU A 272 -18.06 5.36 -9.13
CA GLU A 272 -16.81 4.81 -8.60
C GLU A 272 -16.76 3.29 -8.78
N LEU A 273 -15.70 2.79 -9.43
CA LEU A 273 -15.34 1.38 -9.49
C LEU A 273 -15.11 0.83 -8.06
N PRO A 274 -15.29 -0.48 -7.82
CA PRO A 274 -15.00 -1.08 -6.51
C PRO A 274 -13.53 -0.81 -6.12
N ARG A 275 -13.33 -0.09 -5.01
CA ARG A 275 -12.01 0.28 -4.48
C ARG A 275 -11.61 -0.67 -3.38
N SER A 276 -10.36 -1.12 -3.39
CA SER A 276 -9.79 -1.82 -2.23
C SER A 276 -9.01 -0.89 -1.32
N ARG A 277 -9.18 -1.01 0.00
CA ARG A 277 -8.53 -0.11 0.97
C ARG A 277 -7.44 -0.82 1.73
N ILE A 278 -6.22 -0.32 1.62
CA ILE A 278 -5.04 -0.82 2.32
C ILE A 278 -4.45 0.31 3.16
N LEU A 279 -3.72 -0.03 4.21
CA LEU A 279 -2.94 0.91 5.00
C LEU A 279 -1.99 1.76 4.15
N SER A 280 -2.00 3.07 4.35
CA SER A 280 -1.10 4.05 3.69
C SER A 280 0.30 4.06 4.31
N ASP A 281 0.93 2.90 4.41
CA ASP A 281 2.30 2.75 4.90
C ASP A 281 3.23 2.35 3.75
N MET A 282 4.27 3.14 3.52
CA MET A 282 5.27 2.88 2.49
C MET A 282 6.03 1.57 2.72
N ASN A 283 6.32 1.23 3.97
CA ASN A 283 6.96 -0.04 4.30
C ASN A 283 6.03 -1.21 3.99
N LEU A 284 4.73 -1.03 4.19
CA LEU A 284 3.74 -2.01 3.78
C LEU A 284 3.71 -2.16 2.26
N PHE A 285 3.74 -1.07 1.48
CA PHE A 285 3.79 -1.17 0.01
C PHE A 285 5.05 -1.89 -0.48
N ARG A 286 6.21 -1.61 0.13
CA ARG A 286 7.46 -2.32 -0.15
C ARG A 286 7.32 -3.80 0.19
N LEU A 287 6.80 -4.12 1.38
CA LEU A 287 6.56 -5.51 1.79
C LEU A 287 5.58 -6.23 0.85
N LEU A 288 4.48 -5.59 0.47
CA LEU A 288 3.50 -6.12 -0.47
C LEU A 288 4.15 -6.40 -1.83
N THR A 289 4.93 -5.46 -2.34
CA THR A 289 5.69 -5.60 -3.58
C THR A 289 6.62 -6.82 -3.51
N LEU A 290 7.45 -6.93 -2.47
CA LEU A 290 8.34 -8.08 -2.27
C LEU A 290 7.56 -9.40 -2.09
N SER A 291 6.38 -9.36 -1.47
CA SER A 291 5.56 -10.56 -1.23
C SER A 291 4.80 -11.04 -2.46
N PHE A 292 4.45 -10.11 -3.36
CA PHE A 292 3.64 -10.37 -4.55
C PHE A 292 4.48 -10.56 -5.79
N MET A 293 5.75 -10.21 -5.75
CA MET A 293 6.66 -10.36 -6.87
C MET A 293 7.64 -11.51 -6.65
N GLU A 294 8.05 -12.13 -7.74
CA GLU A 294 9.08 -13.15 -7.78
C GLU A 294 9.99 -12.89 -8.97
N ARG A 295 11.29 -13.09 -8.79
CA ARG A 295 12.21 -13.06 -9.93
C ARG A 295 11.97 -14.31 -10.76
N SER A 296 11.54 -14.12 -12.00
CA SER A 296 11.39 -15.21 -12.94
C SER A 296 12.77 -15.76 -13.26
N LYS A 297 12.98 -17.07 -13.04
CA LYS A 297 14.23 -17.76 -13.45
C LYS A 297 14.19 -18.19 -14.93
N ARG A 298 13.13 -17.87 -15.67
CA ARG A 298 12.98 -18.34 -17.05
C ARG A 298 13.96 -17.61 -17.98
N ARG A 299 14.85 -18.37 -18.63
CA ARG A 299 15.70 -17.96 -19.77
C ARG A 299 16.55 -16.70 -19.55
N GLY A 300 17.24 -16.60 -18.42
CA GLY A 300 18.30 -15.60 -18.23
C GLY A 300 17.85 -14.14 -18.13
N SER A 301 16.56 -13.82 -18.31
CA SER A 301 16.03 -12.50 -17.99
C SER A 301 15.81 -12.40 -16.49
N LYS A 302 16.37 -11.37 -15.86
CA LYS A 302 16.11 -11.01 -14.46
C LYS A 302 14.78 -10.26 -14.32
N GLU A 303 13.74 -10.72 -15.03
CA GLU A 303 12.43 -10.07 -15.03
C GLU A 303 11.71 -10.39 -13.71
N ILE A 304 11.20 -9.36 -13.04
CA ILE A 304 10.49 -9.52 -11.78
C ILE A 304 9.00 -9.61 -12.09
N VAL A 305 8.42 -10.80 -11.98
CA VAL A 305 7.03 -11.07 -12.39
C VAL A 305 6.13 -11.20 -11.15
N THR A 306 4.87 -10.82 -11.27
CA THR A 306 3.87 -11.04 -10.22
C THR A 306 3.61 -12.53 -9.98
N LYS A 307 3.66 -12.98 -8.72
CA LYS A 307 3.25 -14.31 -8.27
C LYS A 307 1.77 -14.55 -8.60
N PRO A 308 1.41 -15.58 -9.37
CA PRO A 308 0.03 -15.81 -9.80
C PRO A 308 -0.89 -16.03 -8.59
N GLY A 309 -2.01 -15.29 -8.56
CA GLY A 309 -3.02 -15.40 -7.50
C GLY A 309 -2.66 -14.76 -6.15
N HIS A 310 -1.45 -14.22 -5.97
CA HIS A 310 -1.10 -13.51 -4.74
C HIS A 310 -1.82 -12.16 -4.64
N VAL A 311 -1.91 -11.41 -5.73
CA VAL A 311 -2.62 -10.11 -5.78
C VAL A 311 -4.12 -10.26 -5.51
N MET A 312 -4.71 -11.41 -5.89
CA MET A 312 -6.10 -11.72 -5.57
C MET A 312 -6.41 -11.70 -4.07
N ARG A 313 -5.40 -11.87 -3.21
CA ARG A 313 -5.57 -11.80 -1.75
C ARG A 313 -5.91 -10.39 -1.26
N LEU A 314 -5.61 -9.36 -2.06
CA LEU A 314 -6.00 -7.98 -1.78
C LEU A 314 -7.45 -7.67 -2.15
N VAL A 315 -8.07 -8.50 -2.99
CA VAL A 315 -9.46 -8.31 -3.39
C VAL A 315 -10.37 -8.82 -2.26
N PRO A 316 -11.30 -8.00 -1.74
CA PRO A 316 -12.20 -8.43 -0.67
C PRO A 316 -12.95 -9.70 -1.06
N THR A 317 -13.07 -10.65 -0.12
CA THR A 317 -13.87 -11.86 -0.30
C THR A 317 -15.27 -11.60 -0.89
N PRO A 318 -16.09 -10.63 -0.41
CA PRO A 318 -17.40 -10.39 -1.01
C PRO A 318 -17.33 -9.90 -2.46
N VAL A 319 -16.30 -9.11 -2.81
CA VAL A 319 -16.08 -8.66 -4.20
C VAL A 319 -15.66 -9.83 -5.07
N ARG A 320 -14.74 -10.67 -4.58
CA ARG A 320 -14.30 -11.88 -5.26
C ARG A 320 -15.44 -12.87 -5.49
N GLU A 321 -16.31 -13.07 -4.50
CA GLU A 321 -17.51 -13.90 -4.62
C GLU A 321 -18.50 -13.31 -5.63
N ALA A 322 -18.73 -11.99 -5.58
CA ALA A 322 -19.59 -11.31 -6.55
C ALA A 322 -19.04 -11.43 -7.99
N MET A 323 -17.73 -11.25 -8.18
CA MET A 323 -17.06 -11.41 -9.47
C MET A 323 -17.13 -12.86 -9.95
N SER A 324 -16.86 -13.84 -9.09
CA SER A 324 -16.97 -15.26 -9.43
C SER A 324 -18.40 -15.64 -9.83
N LYS A 325 -19.40 -15.12 -9.10
CA LYS A 325 -20.81 -15.32 -9.42
C LYS A 325 -21.19 -14.67 -10.75
N ALA A 326 -20.71 -13.44 -11.00
CA ALA A 326 -20.93 -12.74 -12.26
C ALA A 326 -20.30 -13.48 -13.44
N GLN A 327 -19.06 -13.97 -13.29
CA GLN A 327 -18.38 -14.81 -14.26
C GLN A 327 -19.16 -16.10 -14.53
N HIS A 328 -19.63 -16.77 -13.48
CA HIS A 328 -20.46 -17.97 -13.63
C HIS A 328 -21.74 -17.70 -14.44
N TYR A 329 -22.44 -16.59 -14.16
CA TYR A 329 -23.62 -16.22 -14.96
C TYR A 329 -23.28 -15.84 -16.39
N ALA A 330 -22.15 -15.16 -16.61
CA ALA A 330 -21.70 -14.79 -17.95
C ALA A 330 -21.37 -16.03 -18.80
N LEU A 331 -20.68 -17.00 -18.20
CA LEU A 331 -20.39 -18.28 -18.84
C LEU A 331 -21.65 -19.09 -19.11
N ASN A 332 -22.54 -19.21 -18.12
CA ASN A 332 -23.82 -19.90 -18.32
C ASN A 332 -24.66 -19.23 -19.40
N LYS A 333 -24.72 -17.90 -19.42
CA LYS A 333 -25.42 -17.15 -20.46
C LYS A 333 -24.80 -17.45 -21.83
N ARG A 334 -23.47 -17.41 -21.95
CA ARG A 334 -22.77 -17.75 -23.20
C ARG A 334 -23.07 -19.16 -23.66
N MET A 335 -23.02 -20.15 -22.76
CA MET A 335 -23.35 -21.54 -23.07
C MET A 335 -24.80 -21.67 -23.59
N VAL A 336 -25.73 -20.90 -23.01
CA VAL A 336 -27.12 -20.83 -23.49
C VAL A 336 -27.21 -20.14 -24.85
N ASP A 337 -26.53 -19.02 -25.06
CA ASP A 337 -26.54 -18.27 -26.32
C ASP A 337 -25.93 -19.12 -27.47
N ILE A 338 -24.86 -19.88 -27.20
CA ILE A 338 -24.28 -20.85 -28.14
C ILE A 338 -25.27 -21.99 -28.41
N ALA A 339 -25.85 -22.60 -27.37
CA ALA A 339 -26.78 -23.72 -27.52
C ALA A 339 -28.10 -23.32 -28.23
N THR A 340 -28.49 -22.05 -28.15
CA THR A 340 -29.68 -21.51 -28.82
C THR A 340 -29.39 -20.95 -30.22
N GLY A 341 -28.13 -20.94 -30.65
CA GLY A 341 -27.72 -20.37 -31.94
C GLY A 341 -27.83 -18.85 -32.01
N VAL A 342 -28.00 -18.16 -30.87
CA VAL A 342 -28.09 -16.69 -30.79
C VAL A 342 -26.70 -16.05 -31.00
N CYS A 343 -25.63 -16.74 -30.61
CA CYS A 343 -24.26 -16.34 -30.89
C CYS A 343 -23.49 -17.44 -31.63
N SER A 344 -22.79 -17.06 -32.70
CA SER A 344 -21.67 -17.78 -33.31
C SER A 344 -20.51 -17.89 -32.33
N ASP A 345 -19.80 -19.02 -32.34
CA ASP A 345 -18.67 -19.27 -31.43
C ASP A 345 -17.51 -18.28 -31.66
N ASP A 346 -17.39 -17.72 -32.88
CA ASP A 346 -16.33 -16.80 -33.31
C ASP A 346 -16.50 -15.35 -32.84
N ASP A 347 -17.73 -14.87 -32.59
CA ASP A 347 -17.98 -13.44 -32.29
C ASP A 347 -17.95 -13.11 -30.79
N SER A 348 -17.82 -14.13 -29.94
CA SER A 348 -17.85 -13.91 -28.51
C SER A 348 -16.51 -13.34 -28.02
N PRO A 349 -16.47 -12.14 -27.41
CA PRO A 349 -15.25 -11.63 -26.79
C PRO A 349 -14.81 -12.69 -25.79
N LYS A 350 -13.57 -13.19 -25.93
CA LYS A 350 -12.98 -14.20 -25.06
C LYS A 350 -13.15 -13.72 -23.63
N LEU A 351 -14.22 -14.18 -22.98
CA LEU A 351 -14.58 -13.80 -21.62
C LEU A 351 -13.34 -14.17 -20.81
N HIS A 352 -12.57 -13.18 -20.34
CA HIS A 352 -11.36 -13.49 -19.61
C HIS A 352 -11.80 -14.13 -18.28
N GLU A 353 -12.03 -15.44 -18.30
CA GLU A 353 -12.25 -16.31 -17.13
C GLU A 353 -11.10 -16.18 -16.13
N HIS A 354 -10.04 -15.46 -16.50
CA HIS A 354 -8.84 -15.23 -15.74
C HIS A 354 -8.64 -13.78 -15.31
N TYR A 355 -9.62 -12.87 -15.41
CA TYR A 355 -9.43 -11.46 -14.97
C TYR A 355 -8.76 -11.34 -13.59
N LEU A 356 -9.24 -12.11 -12.59
CA LEU A 356 -8.63 -12.11 -11.26
C LEU A 356 -7.25 -12.80 -11.21
N LYS A 357 -7.04 -13.85 -12.01
CA LYS A 357 -5.75 -14.57 -12.09
C LYS A 357 -4.69 -13.78 -12.85
N GLN A 358 -5.12 -12.91 -13.75
CA GLN A 358 -4.30 -12.00 -14.57
C GLN A 358 -4.04 -10.67 -13.86
N LEU A 359 -4.60 -10.44 -12.66
CA LEU A 359 -4.27 -9.26 -11.88
C LEU A 359 -2.78 -9.28 -11.56
N GLN A 360 -2.07 -8.32 -12.15
CA GLN A 360 -0.67 -8.13 -11.91
C GLN A 360 -0.48 -7.06 -10.82
N TRP A 361 0.52 -7.29 -9.97
CA TRP A 361 1.05 -6.23 -9.14
C TRP A 361 1.89 -5.36 -10.05
N GLN A 362 1.76 -4.07 -9.88
CA GLN A 362 2.52 -3.15 -10.70
C GLN A 362 3.99 -3.18 -10.23
N GLU A 363 4.87 -3.63 -11.11
CA GLU A 363 6.23 -4.09 -10.78
C GLU A 363 7.14 -2.97 -10.25
N ASP A 364 6.84 -1.75 -10.65
CA ASP A 364 7.65 -0.55 -10.46
C ASP A 364 7.00 0.48 -9.51
N VAL A 365 6.02 0.09 -8.68
CA VAL A 365 5.35 1.02 -7.76
C VAL A 365 6.36 1.73 -6.86
N HIS A 366 7.34 0.99 -6.38
CA HIS A 366 8.36 1.52 -5.48
C HIS A 366 9.30 2.51 -6.20
N GLU A 367 9.75 2.18 -7.40
CA GLU A 367 10.56 3.08 -8.22
C GLU A 367 9.76 4.32 -8.66
N ARG A 368 8.47 4.16 -8.97
CA ARG A 368 7.59 5.27 -9.33
C ARG A 368 7.38 6.24 -8.19
N ILE A 369 7.18 5.75 -6.97
CA ILE A 369 7.07 6.61 -5.79
C ILE A 369 8.38 7.36 -5.58
N ALA A 370 9.54 6.69 -5.69
CA ALA A 370 10.84 7.37 -5.63
C ALA A 370 10.93 8.46 -6.71
N ARG A 371 10.57 8.13 -7.96
CA ARG A 371 10.58 9.06 -9.09
C ARG A 371 9.70 10.28 -8.86
N ILE A 372 8.49 10.09 -8.33
CA ILE A 372 7.60 11.18 -7.93
C ILE A 372 8.28 12.06 -6.87
N MET A 373 8.84 11.47 -5.82
CA MET A 373 9.53 12.22 -4.76
C MET A 373 10.75 12.99 -5.31
N ARG A 374 11.57 12.37 -6.17
CA ARG A 374 12.70 13.02 -6.86
C ARG A 374 12.24 14.23 -7.67
N LYS A 375 11.17 14.09 -8.46
CA LYS A 375 10.56 15.20 -9.21
C LYS A 375 10.05 16.32 -8.28
N ARG A 376 9.43 15.98 -7.15
CA ARG A 376 8.98 16.97 -6.15
C ARG A 376 10.15 17.74 -5.56
N ILE A 377 11.26 17.08 -5.25
CA ILE A 377 12.49 17.74 -4.81
C ILE A 377 13.01 18.70 -5.89
N LEU A 378 13.09 18.29 -7.15
CA LEU A 378 13.52 19.16 -8.25
C LEU A 378 12.62 20.39 -8.43
N LEU A 379 11.30 20.21 -8.33
CA LEU A 379 10.34 21.32 -8.38
C LEU A 379 10.52 22.27 -7.19
N ALA A 380 10.70 21.73 -5.99
CA ALA A 380 10.92 22.51 -4.79
C ALA A 380 12.27 23.27 -4.86
N LEU A 381 13.34 22.65 -5.35
CA LEU A 381 14.64 23.29 -5.58
C LEU A 381 14.56 24.39 -6.63
N ARG A 382 13.76 24.19 -7.68
CA ARG A 382 13.50 25.24 -8.68
C ARG A 382 12.80 26.44 -8.06
N ALA A 383 11.71 26.20 -7.33
CA ALA A 383 10.99 27.28 -6.65
C ALA A 383 11.89 27.98 -5.60
N LEU A 384 12.76 27.23 -4.93
CA LEU A 384 13.75 27.75 -4.00
C LEU A 384 14.75 28.67 -4.69
N ALA A 385 15.27 28.27 -5.85
CA ALA A 385 16.21 29.07 -6.63
C ALA A 385 15.58 30.36 -7.16
N GLU A 386 14.36 30.27 -7.71
CA GLU A 386 13.58 31.43 -8.15
C GLU A 386 13.31 32.39 -6.99
N GLN A 387 12.95 31.87 -5.81
CA GLN A 387 12.78 32.67 -4.60
C GLN A 387 14.10 33.32 -4.15
N ALA A 388 15.21 32.61 -4.21
CA ALA A 388 16.50 33.14 -3.78
C ALA A 388 16.97 34.30 -4.68
N VAL A 389 16.69 34.23 -5.98
CA VAL A 389 16.90 35.35 -6.93
C VAL A 389 16.02 36.55 -6.57
N ASP A 390 14.74 36.32 -6.25
CA ASP A 390 13.83 37.38 -5.79
C ASP A 390 14.31 38.00 -4.47
N ASP A 391 14.73 37.18 -3.50
CA ASP A 391 15.19 37.65 -2.19
C ASP A 391 16.48 38.47 -2.32
N PHE A 392 17.41 38.04 -3.18
CA PHE A 392 18.62 38.81 -3.52
C PHE A 392 18.28 40.17 -4.14
N ARG A 393 17.35 40.22 -5.11
CA ARG A 393 16.90 41.48 -5.73
C ARG A 393 16.24 42.43 -4.73
N ASN A 394 15.60 41.89 -3.69
CA ASN A 394 14.92 42.66 -2.66
C ASN A 394 15.79 42.94 -1.43
N ALA A 395 17.09 42.64 -1.47
CA ALA A 395 18.01 42.74 -0.33
C ALA A 395 17.50 42.01 0.94
N LYS A 396 16.75 40.92 0.76
CA LYS A 396 16.31 40.03 1.85
C LYS A 396 17.38 38.98 2.11
N GLU A 397 17.38 38.47 3.34
CA GLU A 397 18.25 37.37 3.70
C GLU A 397 17.97 36.14 2.82
N VAL A 398 19.00 35.70 2.09
CA VAL A 398 18.91 34.52 1.25
C VAL A 398 18.93 33.28 2.14
N LYS A 399 17.91 32.42 1.99
CA LYS A 399 17.77 31.18 2.78
C LYS A 399 18.60 30.02 2.26
N VAL A 400 19.39 30.26 1.21
CA VAL A 400 20.17 29.27 0.49
C VAL A 400 21.58 29.80 0.33
N LEU A 401 22.56 29.00 0.69
CA LEU A 401 23.96 29.37 0.59
C LEU A 401 24.75 28.20 0.00
N ALA A 402 25.44 28.45 -1.12
CA ALA A 402 26.41 27.49 -1.67
C ALA A 402 27.72 27.60 -0.87
N LEU A 403 28.21 26.46 -0.39
CA LEU A 403 29.43 26.32 0.41
C LEU A 403 30.44 25.46 -0.34
N PRO A 404 31.73 25.84 -0.39
CA PRO A 404 32.77 25.01 -0.98
C PRO A 404 33.00 23.75 -0.14
N THR A 405 33.39 22.67 -0.81
CA THR A 405 33.88 21.42 -0.17
C THR A 405 35.35 21.51 0.20
N ASN A 406 36.16 22.20 -0.61
CA ASN A 406 37.60 22.33 -0.39
C ASN A 406 37.89 23.42 0.64
N THR A 407 38.32 22.98 1.82
CA THR A 407 38.94 23.81 2.84
C THR A 407 40.41 24.04 2.50
N ASP A 408 40.72 24.63 1.34
CA ASP A 408 42.08 25.14 1.12
C ASP A 408 42.27 26.30 2.10
N THR A 409 42.95 25.99 3.20
CA THR A 409 43.02 26.76 4.46
C THR A 409 43.67 28.13 4.32
N ASP A 410 44.30 28.42 3.18
CA ASP A 410 45.27 29.50 3.09
C ASP A 410 44.67 30.87 2.71
N LYS A 411 43.33 30.97 2.54
CA LYS A 411 42.64 32.24 2.20
C LYS A 411 41.42 32.57 3.09
N ALA A 412 41.33 31.96 4.27
CA ALA A 412 40.13 31.99 5.13
C ALA A 412 39.77 33.33 5.81
N ASP A 413 40.62 34.36 5.72
CA ASP A 413 40.45 35.59 6.52
C ASP A 413 39.34 36.55 6.04
N SER A 414 38.74 36.35 4.87
CA SER A 414 37.79 37.32 4.29
C SER A 414 36.30 36.98 4.42
N ALA A 415 35.94 35.82 4.99
CA ALA A 415 34.55 35.33 5.07
C ALA A 415 34.00 35.15 6.50
N ALA A 416 34.62 35.77 7.51
CA ALA A 416 34.42 35.53 8.95
C ALA A 416 33.02 35.83 9.54
N ARG A 417 31.97 36.03 8.73
CA ARG A 417 30.58 35.96 9.21
C ARG A 417 30.10 34.53 9.07
N ARG A 418 30.26 33.76 10.15
CA ARG A 418 29.66 32.43 10.27
C ARG A 418 28.17 32.53 9.94
N PRO A 419 27.68 31.80 8.92
CA PRO A 419 26.27 31.85 8.59
C PRO A 419 25.49 31.30 9.79
N GLU A 420 24.65 32.13 10.40
CA GLU A 420 23.71 31.67 11.42
C GLU A 420 22.94 30.48 10.86
N CYS A 421 22.99 29.36 11.57
CA CYS A 421 22.41 28.13 11.10
C CYS A 421 21.25 27.69 12.01
N PRO A 422 20.01 28.11 11.70
CA PRO A 422 18.87 27.81 12.54
C PRO A 422 18.59 26.29 12.57
N SER A 423 18.02 25.83 13.69
CA SER A 423 17.65 24.43 13.89
C SER A 423 16.69 23.96 12.80
N GLY A 424 16.99 22.81 12.18
CA GLY A 424 16.23 22.27 11.06
C GLY A 424 16.81 22.58 9.67
N SER A 425 17.97 23.25 9.61
CA SER A 425 18.74 23.39 8.38
C SER A 425 19.26 22.04 7.90
N ILE A 426 19.43 21.91 6.60
CA ILE A 426 20.02 20.73 5.96
C ILE A 426 21.10 21.15 4.99
N LEU A 427 22.10 20.29 4.80
CA LEU A 427 23.12 20.43 3.76
C LEU A 427 22.80 19.45 2.64
N LEU A 428 22.70 19.95 1.41
CA LEU A 428 22.56 19.12 0.22
C LEU A 428 23.92 19.06 -0.48
N HIS A 429 24.49 17.87 -0.59
CA HIS A 429 25.71 17.65 -1.35
C HIS A 429 25.36 17.48 -2.83
N ILE A 430 25.89 18.38 -3.66
CA ILE A 430 25.74 18.36 -5.12
C ILE A 430 27.13 18.04 -5.68
N GLY A 431 27.29 16.81 -6.14
CA GLY A 431 28.60 16.28 -6.49
C GLY A 431 28.60 14.77 -6.73
N GLY A 432 29.72 14.27 -7.27
CA GLY A 432 29.99 12.85 -7.47
C GLY A 432 30.75 12.21 -6.30
N GLY A 433 31.37 13.02 -5.43
CA GLY A 433 32.15 12.55 -4.30
C GLY A 433 31.33 11.80 -3.24
N ASP A 434 32.02 10.92 -2.49
CA ASP A 434 31.44 10.27 -1.33
C ASP A 434 31.29 11.29 -0.19
N THR A 435 30.06 11.47 0.30
CA THR A 435 29.79 12.35 1.44
C THR A 435 30.56 11.95 2.69
N SER A 436 30.91 10.67 2.85
CA SER A 436 31.59 10.16 4.04
C SER A 436 33.01 10.70 4.18
N SER A 437 33.74 10.82 3.08
CA SER A 437 35.08 11.42 3.07
C SER A 437 35.00 12.92 3.33
N LEU A 438 34.06 13.61 2.69
CA LEU A 438 33.86 15.05 2.85
C LEU A 438 33.50 15.45 4.29
N VAL A 439 32.60 14.69 4.94
CA VAL A 439 32.22 14.93 6.34
C VAL A 439 33.42 14.71 7.28
N SER A 440 34.25 13.71 6.98
CA SER A 440 35.46 13.42 7.77
C SER A 440 36.50 14.53 7.63
N SER A 441 36.68 15.09 6.43
CA SER A 441 37.59 16.23 6.19
C SER A 441 37.15 17.48 6.94
N ILE A 442 35.85 17.78 6.98
CA ILE A 442 35.32 18.92 7.74
C ILE A 442 35.56 18.73 9.23
N ALA A 443 35.34 17.52 9.76
CA ALA A 443 35.53 17.22 11.18
C ALA A 443 37.00 17.36 11.62
N ALA A 444 37.96 16.95 10.79
CA ALA A 444 39.39 17.05 11.08
C ALA A 444 39.90 18.50 11.10
N SER A 445 39.31 19.39 10.31
CA SER A 445 39.72 20.81 10.23
C SER A 445 39.35 21.65 11.45
N ALA A 446 38.47 21.15 12.33
CA ALA A 446 38.03 21.85 13.53
C ALA A 446 39.00 21.73 14.72
N ASP A 447 40.20 21.17 14.49
CA ASP A 447 41.27 21.06 15.49
C ASP A 447 41.62 22.44 16.03
N THR A 448 41.07 22.69 17.21
CA THR A 448 41.15 23.97 17.90
C THR A 448 42.58 24.10 18.46
N PRO A 449 43.27 25.24 18.27
CA PRO A 449 44.60 25.44 18.80
C PRO A 449 44.62 25.20 20.32
N SER A 450 45.54 24.33 20.71
CA SER A 450 45.63 23.52 21.93
C SER A 450 45.89 24.28 23.25
N GLY A 451 45.18 25.38 23.51
CA GLY A 451 45.48 26.27 24.63
C GLY A 451 44.57 26.17 25.87
N SER A 452 43.43 25.46 25.82
CA SER A 452 42.47 25.42 26.93
C SER A 452 42.42 24.03 27.58
N PRO A 453 43.13 23.82 28.70
CA PRO A 453 43.09 22.56 29.43
C PRO A 453 41.79 22.47 30.25
N GLY A 454 41.04 21.40 30.02
CA GLY A 454 40.01 20.93 30.95
C GLY A 454 38.59 21.32 30.56
N LEU A 455 38.00 20.50 29.67
CA LEU A 455 36.64 19.95 29.75
C LEU A 455 36.41 19.18 28.44
N ASP A 456 36.97 17.96 28.37
CA ASP A 456 36.76 16.99 27.28
C ASP A 456 35.31 16.48 27.29
N GLY A 457 34.37 17.38 26.98
CA GLY A 457 32.97 17.07 26.74
C GLY A 457 32.76 16.60 25.31
N GLY A 458 33.56 15.64 24.84
CA GLY A 458 33.41 15.04 23.53
C GLY A 458 31.98 14.54 23.36
N SER A 459 31.19 15.24 22.55
CA SER A 459 29.80 14.89 22.34
C SER A 459 29.71 13.42 21.88
N PRO A 460 28.90 12.57 22.54
CA PRO A 460 28.92 11.14 22.32
C PRO A 460 28.70 10.81 20.84
N SER A 461 29.45 9.82 20.35
CA SER A 461 29.21 9.26 19.03
C SER A 461 27.76 8.76 18.98
N LEU A 462 27.00 9.25 18.00
CA LEU A 462 25.64 8.76 17.80
C LEU A 462 25.71 7.29 17.36
N PRO A 463 24.82 6.42 17.83
CA PRO A 463 24.74 5.05 17.33
C PRO A 463 24.51 5.08 15.81
N SER A 464 25.18 4.18 15.09
CA SER A 464 25.09 4.06 13.63
C SER A 464 23.68 3.62 13.23
N ASN A 465 22.79 4.59 13.04
CA ASN A 465 21.45 4.35 12.51
C ASN A 465 21.45 4.69 11.01
N PRO A 466 21.24 3.74 10.10
CA PRO A 466 21.26 4.00 8.66
C PRO A 466 20.15 4.96 8.22
N LEU A 467 19.08 5.12 9.01
CA LEU A 467 18.01 6.07 8.74
C LEU A 467 18.38 7.52 9.08
N LEU A 468 19.45 7.72 9.87
CA LEU A 468 19.98 9.05 10.14
C LEU A 468 21.02 9.40 9.07
N PRO A 469 20.88 10.54 8.38
CA PRO A 469 21.91 11.01 7.46
C PRO A 469 23.22 11.31 8.20
N PRO A 470 24.37 11.29 7.49
CA PRO A 470 25.62 11.80 8.03
C PRO A 470 25.44 13.21 8.59
N MET A 471 26.01 13.49 9.76
CA MET A 471 25.86 14.78 10.44
C MET A 471 27.20 15.52 10.42
N VAL A 472 27.20 16.79 10.05
CA VAL A 472 28.36 17.69 10.15
C VAL A 472 28.19 18.60 11.35
N SER A 473 29.22 18.73 12.18
CA SER A 473 29.26 19.69 13.28
C SER A 473 29.72 21.04 12.77
N LEU A 474 28.83 22.04 12.80
CA LEU A 474 29.16 23.44 12.63
C LEU A 474 29.40 24.06 14.01
N ASP A 475 30.56 24.68 14.17
CA ASP A 475 30.98 25.40 15.38
C ASP A 475 31.01 24.54 16.67
N GLY A 476 31.13 23.22 16.55
CA GLY A 476 31.12 22.28 17.68
C GLY A 476 29.79 22.19 18.45
N THR A 477 28.80 23.02 18.10
CA THR A 477 27.53 23.17 18.83
C THR A 477 26.34 22.64 18.03
N HIS A 478 26.32 22.86 16.72
CA HIS A 478 25.19 22.52 15.86
C HIS A 478 25.56 21.33 14.98
N ARG A 479 24.73 20.29 14.98
CA ARG A 479 24.87 19.16 14.04
C ARG A 479 23.85 19.31 12.93
N ILE A 480 24.31 19.26 11.68
CA ILE A 480 23.46 19.41 10.50
C ILE A 480 23.48 18.15 9.67
N PRO A 481 22.31 17.61 9.28
CA PRO A 481 22.24 16.47 8.38
C PRO A 481 22.70 16.83 6.96
N VAL A 482 23.53 15.97 6.38
CA VAL A 482 24.03 16.05 5.01
C VAL A 482 23.37 15.00 4.13
N PHE A 483 22.80 15.42 3.01
CA PHE A 483 22.11 14.56 2.06
C PHE A 483 22.85 14.51 0.72
N PRO A 484 23.27 13.34 0.22
CA PRO A 484 23.89 13.19 -1.09
C PRO A 484 22.84 13.34 -2.21
N LEU A 485 22.53 14.57 -2.61
CA LEU A 485 21.41 14.88 -3.49
C LEU A 485 21.54 14.18 -4.86
N THR A 486 22.73 14.19 -5.47
CA THR A 486 23.00 13.47 -6.72
C THR A 486 22.66 11.99 -6.59
N ARG A 487 23.10 11.35 -5.50
CA ARG A 487 22.83 9.92 -5.26
C ARG A 487 21.35 9.65 -4.98
N MET A 488 20.64 10.58 -4.34
CA MET A 488 19.19 10.46 -4.07
C MET A 488 18.37 10.56 -5.34
N LEU A 489 18.79 11.42 -6.27
CA LEU A 489 18.14 11.65 -7.54
C LEU A 489 18.54 10.63 -8.61
N ALA A 490 19.70 9.97 -8.47
CA ALA A 490 20.09 8.86 -9.31
C ALA A 490 19.03 7.73 -9.26
N SER A 491 18.47 7.40 -10.41
CA SER A 491 17.72 6.16 -10.60
C SER A 491 18.69 4.98 -10.77
N HIS A 492 18.16 3.76 -10.86
CA HIS A 492 18.98 2.58 -11.18
C HIS A 492 19.65 2.68 -12.57
N ASP A 493 19.11 3.53 -13.44
CA ASP A 493 19.68 3.83 -14.75
C ASP A 493 20.72 4.96 -14.63
N ALA A 494 21.89 4.76 -15.23
CA ALA A 494 22.98 5.75 -15.24
C ALA A 494 22.52 7.10 -15.84
N ASP A 495 21.62 7.05 -16.83
CA ASP A 495 21.08 8.20 -17.55
C ASP A 495 19.75 8.68 -16.93
N SER A 496 19.74 8.95 -15.63
CA SER A 496 18.52 9.41 -14.94
C SER A 496 18.16 10.82 -15.43
N PRO A 497 16.96 11.06 -16.02
CA PRO A 497 16.56 12.39 -16.49
C PRO A 497 16.49 13.42 -15.36
N GLU A 498 16.32 12.98 -14.12
CA GLU A 498 16.35 13.80 -12.91
C GLU A 498 17.72 14.43 -12.65
N LEU A 499 18.81 13.73 -12.98
CA LEU A 499 20.17 14.26 -12.83
C LEU A 499 20.47 15.34 -13.87
N SER A 500 20.06 15.11 -15.12
CA SER A 500 20.13 16.13 -16.17
C SER A 500 19.30 17.36 -15.79
N ALA A 501 18.09 17.15 -15.26
CA ALA A 501 17.25 18.26 -14.79
C ALA A 501 17.86 19.03 -13.61
N LEU A 502 18.57 18.34 -12.70
CA LEU A 502 19.34 19.00 -11.63
C LEU A 502 20.49 19.82 -12.22
N ALA A 503 21.26 19.24 -13.13
CA ALA A 503 22.39 19.91 -13.79
C ALA A 503 21.91 21.18 -14.52
N ASP A 504 20.83 21.08 -15.28
CA ASP A 504 20.19 22.22 -15.95
C ASP A 504 19.73 23.29 -14.95
N LEU A 505 19.18 22.86 -13.81
CA LEU A 505 18.72 23.77 -12.76
C LEU A 505 19.88 24.54 -12.13
N VAL A 506 20.96 23.84 -11.79
CA VAL A 506 22.18 24.41 -11.23
C VAL A 506 22.83 25.33 -12.25
N ALA A 507 22.96 24.92 -13.52
CA ALA A 507 23.48 25.73 -14.61
C ALA A 507 22.68 27.04 -14.80
N LYS A 508 21.36 26.97 -14.69
CA LYS A 508 20.47 28.12 -14.89
C LYS A 508 20.48 29.13 -13.74
N HIS A 509 20.73 28.70 -12.50
CA HIS A 509 20.62 29.56 -11.32
C HIS A 509 21.95 29.66 -10.59
N THR A 510 22.64 30.79 -10.77
CA THR A 510 23.93 31.09 -10.13
C THR A 510 23.88 31.02 -8.60
N VAL A 511 22.71 31.21 -7.97
CA VAL A 511 22.52 31.11 -6.52
C VAL A 511 22.71 29.67 -6.00
N LEU A 512 22.54 28.67 -6.88
CA LEU A 512 22.82 27.26 -6.58
C LEU A 512 24.27 26.88 -6.91
N GLN A 513 25.00 27.72 -7.65
CA GLN A 513 26.39 27.46 -8.01
C GLN A 513 27.34 28.03 -6.96
N HIS A 514 28.45 27.34 -6.76
CA HIS A 514 29.55 27.93 -6.01
C HIS A 514 30.32 28.91 -6.91
N PRO A 515 30.65 30.15 -6.49
CA PRO A 515 31.28 31.15 -7.36
C PRO A 515 32.62 30.71 -7.96
N ASN A 516 33.33 29.76 -7.32
CA ASN A 516 34.61 29.23 -7.80
C ASN A 516 34.49 27.89 -8.56
N SER A 517 33.28 27.42 -8.88
CA SER A 517 33.08 26.18 -9.66
C SER A 517 33.32 26.41 -11.16
N GLN A 518 34.56 26.71 -11.55
CA GLN A 518 34.89 26.79 -12.99
C GLN A 518 35.23 25.41 -13.58
N THR A 519 35.51 24.41 -12.76
CA THR A 519 35.72 23.03 -13.21
C THR A 519 34.41 22.26 -13.18
N GLU A 520 34.12 21.51 -14.26
CA GLU A 520 32.86 20.78 -14.49
C GLU A 520 32.52 19.71 -13.43
N GLN A 521 33.36 19.52 -12.40
CA GLN A 521 33.22 18.49 -11.37
C GLN A 521 33.45 19.00 -9.94
N SER A 522 33.21 20.29 -9.66
CA SER A 522 33.36 20.76 -8.28
C SER A 522 32.17 20.31 -7.42
N ASP A 523 32.42 19.33 -6.56
CA ASP A 523 31.55 18.99 -5.45
C ASP A 523 31.34 20.24 -4.58
N HIS A 524 30.09 20.54 -4.22
CA HIS A 524 29.78 21.65 -3.32
C HIS A 524 28.58 21.30 -2.43
N PHE A 525 28.45 22.02 -1.32
CA PHE A 525 27.29 21.90 -0.44
C PHE A 525 26.33 23.06 -0.65
N LEU A 526 25.04 22.77 -0.55
CA LEU A 526 23.98 23.76 -0.52
C LEU A 526 23.35 23.74 0.87
N LEU A 527 23.60 24.78 1.66
CA LEU A 527 22.93 24.99 2.94
C LEU A 527 21.54 25.55 2.68
N VAL A 528 20.51 24.77 3.05
CA VAL A 528 19.10 25.18 2.97
C VAL A 528 18.60 25.47 4.38
N ARG A 529 18.31 26.74 4.66
CA ARG A 529 17.79 27.19 5.94
C ARG A 529 16.27 26.96 6.04
N PRO A 530 15.75 26.44 7.15
CA PRO A 530 14.33 26.26 7.36
C PRO A 530 13.61 27.61 7.31
N GLY A 531 12.43 27.61 6.72
CA GLY A 531 11.56 28.77 6.69
C GLY A 531 10.30 28.45 5.92
N VAL A 532 9.33 29.37 5.93
CA VAL A 532 8.10 29.19 5.13
C VAL A 532 8.43 29.12 3.64
N GLY A 533 7.78 28.21 2.89
CA GLY A 533 7.98 28.03 1.45
C GLY A 533 8.80 26.80 0.98
N PRO A 534 9.53 26.85 -0.16
CA PRO A 534 10.40 25.91 -0.78
C PRO A 534 11.53 25.57 0.15
N PRO A 535 12.07 26.46 1.00
CA PRO A 535 13.05 25.98 1.96
C PRO A 535 12.44 24.86 2.81
N LYS A 536 11.21 25.05 3.33
CA LYS A 536 10.49 23.98 4.04
C LYS A 536 10.12 22.82 3.13
N ALA A 537 9.60 23.05 1.93
CA ALA A 537 9.20 21.97 1.01
C ALA A 537 10.40 21.11 0.60
N VAL A 538 11.54 21.71 0.26
CA VAL A 538 12.81 21.00 -0.02
C VAL A 538 13.22 20.17 1.19
N VAL A 539 13.21 20.75 2.39
CA VAL A 539 13.56 20.01 3.61
C VAL A 539 12.63 18.81 3.82
N GLU A 540 11.31 19.00 3.72
CA GLU A 540 10.32 17.94 3.92
C GLU A 540 10.46 16.83 2.87
N GLU A 541 10.59 17.19 1.59
CA GLU A 541 10.68 16.23 0.48
C GLU A 541 12.00 15.45 0.49
N VAL A 542 13.12 16.11 0.81
CA VAL A 542 14.43 15.44 0.96
C VAL A 542 14.37 14.43 2.10
N TRP A 543 13.83 14.81 3.26
CA TRP A 543 13.65 13.88 4.38
C TRP A 543 12.71 12.71 4.04
N GLN A 544 11.62 12.98 3.31
CA GLN A 544 10.71 11.93 2.85
C GLN A 544 11.41 10.94 1.93
N LEU A 545 12.12 11.43 0.90
CA LEU A 545 12.86 10.56 -0.03
C LEU A 545 13.98 9.80 0.68
N TRP A 546 14.72 10.43 1.58
CA TRP A 546 15.78 9.77 2.35
C TRP A 546 15.23 8.58 3.15
N ARG A 547 14.15 8.80 3.90
CA ARG A 547 13.49 7.72 4.65
C ARG A 547 12.92 6.64 3.73
N TYR A 548 12.36 7.05 2.59
CA TYR A 548 11.80 6.15 1.59
C TYR A 548 12.87 5.21 1.00
N LEU A 549 14.04 5.75 0.67
CA LEU A 549 15.19 4.99 0.18
C LEU A 549 15.87 4.16 1.29
N GLY A 550 15.41 4.21 2.54
CA GLY A 550 16.02 3.47 3.65
C GLY A 550 17.34 4.08 4.12
N GLY A 551 17.49 5.39 3.95
CA GLY A 551 18.61 6.19 4.44
C GLY A 551 19.91 5.94 3.68
N SER A 552 21.00 5.64 4.38
CA SER A 552 22.35 5.45 3.81
C SER A 552 22.41 4.33 2.75
N ASN A 553 21.45 3.41 2.79
CA ASN A 553 21.34 2.32 1.82
C ASN A 553 20.76 2.78 0.48
N MET A 554 20.18 3.99 0.41
CA MET A 554 19.83 4.69 -0.83
C MET A 554 18.95 3.90 -1.81
N GLY A 555 18.11 3.00 -1.30
CA GLY A 555 17.23 2.18 -2.11
C GLY A 555 17.98 1.16 -2.96
N LEU A 556 19.30 1.03 -2.78
CA LEU A 556 20.01 -0.20 -3.10
C LEU A 556 19.42 -1.24 -2.17
N VAL A 557 18.29 -1.81 -2.60
CA VAL A 557 17.89 -3.15 -2.20
C VAL A 557 19.16 -3.93 -2.36
N SER A 558 19.72 -4.30 -1.21
CA SER A 558 20.90 -5.11 -1.01
C SER A 558 21.10 -5.94 -2.25
N ASP A 559 22.29 -5.78 -2.86
CA ASP A 559 22.78 -6.67 -3.92
C ASP A 559 22.16 -8.04 -3.68
N PRO A 560 21.43 -8.64 -4.63
CA PRO A 560 20.66 -9.85 -4.34
C PRO A 560 21.45 -10.97 -3.69
N GLU A 561 22.78 -10.93 -3.78
CA GLU A 561 23.69 -11.75 -2.99
C GLU A 561 23.60 -11.49 -1.48
N MET A 562 23.51 -10.24 -1.04
CA MET A 562 23.28 -9.85 0.36
C MET A 562 21.87 -10.20 0.85
N GLU A 563 20.83 -10.06 0.02
CA GLU A 563 19.50 -10.60 0.39
C GLU A 563 19.51 -12.13 0.48
N GLN A 564 20.13 -12.81 -0.49
CA GLN A 564 20.31 -14.27 -0.43
C GLN A 564 21.12 -14.68 0.79
N LYS A 565 22.17 -13.93 1.13
CA LYS A 565 22.99 -14.16 2.33
C LYS A 565 22.16 -14.00 3.60
N LEU A 566 21.34 -12.96 3.72
CA LEU A 566 20.46 -12.77 4.88
C LEU A 566 19.38 -13.87 4.98
N VAL A 567 18.85 -14.33 3.85
CA VAL A 567 17.90 -15.46 3.82
C VAL A 567 18.61 -16.76 4.22
N LEU A 568 19.81 -17.01 3.69
CA LEU A 568 20.63 -18.18 4.04
C LEU A 568 21.03 -18.15 5.52
N GLU A 569 21.42 -17.00 6.05
CA GLU A 569 21.72 -16.82 7.48
C GLU A 569 20.46 -17.06 8.35
N ALA A 570 19.29 -16.58 7.92
CA ALA A 570 18.03 -16.84 8.63
C ALA A 570 17.60 -18.31 8.57
N GLU A 571 17.82 -18.99 7.44
CA GLU A 571 17.60 -20.43 7.31
C GLU A 571 18.59 -21.23 8.16
N GLN A 572 19.86 -20.83 8.19
CA GLN A 572 20.89 -21.43 9.03
C GLN A 572 20.57 -21.25 10.52
N HIS A 573 20.06 -20.09 10.92
CA HIS A 573 19.55 -19.85 12.28
C HIS A 573 18.31 -20.70 12.62
N ARG A 574 17.41 -20.93 11.67
CA ARG A 574 16.27 -21.84 11.86
C ARG A 574 16.71 -23.30 11.99
N GLU A 575 17.68 -23.71 11.19
CA GLU A 575 18.17 -25.09 11.19
C GLU A 575 18.99 -25.39 12.45
N THR A 576 19.83 -24.47 12.89
CA THR A 576 20.51 -24.55 14.20
C THR A 576 19.52 -24.56 15.35
N GLY A 577 18.45 -23.75 15.29
CA GLY A 577 17.36 -23.81 16.26
C GLY A 577 16.65 -25.18 16.31
N ARG A 578 16.43 -25.82 15.15
CA ARG A 578 15.86 -27.18 15.06
C ARG A 578 16.80 -28.25 15.60
N GLN A 579 18.10 -28.15 15.32
CA GLN A 579 19.11 -29.09 15.81
C GLN A 579 19.23 -29.01 17.34
N ASN A 580 19.23 -27.80 17.91
CA ASN A 580 19.24 -27.61 19.36
C ASN A 580 17.97 -28.17 20.01
N ALA A 581 16.81 -27.98 19.39
CA ALA A 581 15.55 -28.55 19.89
C ALA A 581 15.55 -30.10 19.89
N ARG A 582 16.10 -30.73 18.84
CA ARG A 582 16.24 -32.20 18.77
C ARG A 582 17.23 -32.73 19.80
N GLY A 583 18.37 -32.06 19.99
CA GLY A 583 19.37 -32.46 20.99
C GLY A 583 18.83 -32.41 22.43
N GLN A 584 17.87 -31.53 22.71
CA GLN A 584 17.27 -31.41 24.03
C GLN A 584 16.25 -32.53 24.34
N GLU A 585 15.59 -33.09 23.32
CA GLU A 585 14.69 -34.25 23.47
C GLU A 585 15.47 -35.53 23.78
N ASP A 586 16.64 -35.73 23.17
CA ASP A 586 17.48 -36.91 23.41
C ASP A 586 18.13 -36.92 24.80
N VAL A 587 18.51 -35.76 25.33
CA VAL A 587 19.04 -35.64 26.71
C VAL A 587 17.94 -35.87 27.75
N GLY A 588 16.69 -35.47 27.45
CA GLY A 588 15.53 -35.76 28.30
C GLY A 588 15.18 -37.25 28.36
N ALA A 589 15.33 -37.97 27.25
CA ALA A 589 15.10 -39.41 27.20
C ALA A 589 16.18 -40.22 27.96
N ALA A 590 17.44 -39.79 27.92
CA ALA A 590 18.53 -40.45 28.65
C ALA A 590 18.44 -40.24 30.18
N ALA A 591 17.95 -39.08 30.64
CA ALA A 591 17.77 -38.80 32.07
C ALA A 591 16.64 -39.64 32.71
N ALA A 592 15.63 -40.06 31.92
CA ALA A 592 14.50 -40.85 32.42
C ALA A 592 14.84 -42.32 32.72
N VAL A 593 15.96 -42.86 32.22
CA VAL A 593 16.32 -44.28 32.38
C VAL A 593 17.10 -44.56 33.68
N ASN A 594 17.71 -43.56 34.31
CA ASN A 594 18.57 -43.76 35.50
C ASN A 594 17.95 -43.35 36.85
N THR A 595 16.65 -43.06 36.91
CA THR A 595 15.99 -42.74 38.20
C THR A 595 15.37 -43.99 38.81
N THR A 596 16.20 -44.97 39.19
CA THR A 596 15.78 -46.10 40.02
C THR A 596 15.57 -45.59 41.44
N PHE A 597 14.31 -45.43 41.83
CA PHE A 597 13.88 -44.94 43.12
C PHE A 597 14.11 -46.01 44.21
N THR A 598 15.20 -45.91 44.97
CA THR A 598 15.42 -46.75 46.15
C THR A 598 14.54 -46.23 47.30
N VAL A 599 13.45 -46.93 47.59
CA VAL A 599 12.57 -46.65 48.74
C VAL A 599 13.24 -47.15 50.02
N PRO A 600 13.50 -46.31 51.03
CA PRO A 600 13.96 -46.79 52.33
C PRO A 600 12.78 -47.42 53.08
N ARG A 601 12.98 -48.65 53.56
CA ARG A 601 12.05 -49.33 54.47
C ARG A 601 12.14 -48.74 55.87
N SER A 602 11.00 -48.33 56.42
CA SER A 602 10.70 -48.29 57.86
C SER A 602 9.29 -48.79 58.07
#